data_AF-A0A3B4B1Z2-F1
#
_entry.id   AF-A0A3B4B1Z2-F1
#
_cell.length_a   1.000
_cell.length_b   1.000
_cell.length_c   1.000
_cell.angle_alpha   90.00
_cell.angle_beta   90.00
_cell.angle_gamma   90.00
#
_symmetry.space_group_name_H-M   'P 1'
#
loop_
_entity.id
_entity.type
_entity.pdbx_description
1 polymer ?
#
loop_
_entity_poly.entity_id
_entity_poly.type
_entity_poly.pdbx_seq_one_letter_code
_entity_poly.pdbx_strand_id
1 'polypeptide(L)'
;MEKMARPLPLNPAFLPPTHGVLKSLLENPLKLPFHHDDGFGKDKEKEKKLEDESSVASHPQSAFLGPTLWDKTLPYDGDNFQLEYMDLEEFLSENGIPWNVQWFTGSLVHPPLPTALPSARDTPSPIDPESIQVPITYEPDPADLALSSVPGQEMFDPRKRKFTAEELKPQPMIKKARKVFIPEDLKDDKYWARRRKNNVAAKRSRDARRLKENQIAIRAAFLEKENAALRVEVADLRKELGRCKNVVAKYEARHGPL
;
A
#
# COMPACT_ATOMS: atom_id res chain seq x y z
N MET A 1 0.37 -6.58 62.58
CA MET A 1 -0.57 -5.50 62.19
C MET A 1 -0.75 -5.56 60.68
N GLU A 2 -1.81 -6.24 60.23
CA GLU A 2 -2.20 -6.32 58.83
C GLU A 2 -2.64 -4.95 58.32
N LYS A 3 -2.11 -4.51 57.17
CA LYS A 3 -2.64 -3.34 56.45
C LYS A 3 -3.56 -3.86 55.34
N MET A 4 -4.87 -3.77 55.58
CA MET A 4 -5.88 -4.08 54.58
C MET A 4 -5.81 -3.04 53.44
N ALA A 5 -5.56 -3.49 52.21
CA ALA A 5 -5.65 -2.66 51.02
C ALA A 5 -7.12 -2.38 50.70
N ARG A 6 -7.50 -1.10 50.61
CA ARG A 6 -8.85 -0.69 50.17
C ARG A 6 -9.00 -0.94 48.66
N PRO A 7 -10.11 -1.55 48.18
CA PRO A 7 -10.39 -1.62 46.76
C PRO A 7 -10.80 -0.24 46.24
N LEU A 8 -10.15 0.20 45.16
CA LEU A 8 -10.55 1.41 44.42
C LEU A 8 -11.84 1.16 43.64
N PRO A 9 -12.76 2.14 43.54
CA PRO A 9 -13.98 1.98 42.77
C PRO A 9 -13.65 1.89 41.27
N LEU A 10 -13.96 0.75 40.65
CA LEU A 10 -13.91 0.57 39.20
C LEU A 10 -15.00 1.44 38.54
N ASN A 11 -14.58 2.26 37.58
CA ASN A 11 -15.45 3.17 36.85
C ASN A 11 -16.34 2.37 35.87
N PRO A 12 -17.69 2.43 35.96
CA PRO A 12 -18.60 1.63 35.15
C PRO A 12 -18.58 1.98 33.64
N ALA A 13 -17.86 3.03 33.24
CA ALA A 13 -17.72 3.46 31.84
C ALA A 13 -16.84 2.54 30.97
N PHE A 14 -16.16 1.54 31.54
CA PHE A 14 -15.25 0.63 30.83
C PHE A 14 -15.76 -0.81 30.69
N LEU A 15 -17.06 -1.06 30.90
CA LEU A 15 -17.65 -2.35 30.55
C LEU A 15 -17.99 -2.37 29.05
N PRO A 16 -17.45 -3.31 28.25
CA PRO A 16 -17.89 -3.47 26.87
C PRO A 16 -19.35 -3.94 26.86
N PRO A 17 -20.20 -3.45 25.94
CA PRO A 17 -21.60 -3.87 25.87
C PRO A 17 -21.72 -5.39 25.72
N THR A 18 -22.45 -6.01 26.65
CA THR A 18 -22.88 -7.40 26.52
C THR A 18 -23.98 -7.44 25.46
N HIS A 19 -23.84 -8.29 24.44
CA HIS A 19 -24.76 -8.49 23.29
C HIS A 19 -24.54 -7.61 22.04
N GLY A 20 -23.49 -7.92 21.27
CA GLY A 20 -23.66 -8.72 20.05
C GLY A 20 -24.52 -8.20 18.89
N VAL A 21 -24.34 -6.95 18.43
CA VAL A 21 -24.92 -6.49 17.14
C VAL A 21 -24.48 -7.40 15.99
N LEU A 22 -23.21 -7.82 15.98
CA LEU A 22 -22.67 -8.73 14.95
C LEU A 22 -23.32 -10.12 14.96
N LYS A 23 -23.61 -10.67 16.15
CA LYS A 23 -24.22 -12.00 16.26
C LYS A 23 -25.64 -12.00 15.68
N SER A 24 -26.40 -10.94 15.92
CA SER A 24 -27.74 -10.78 15.36
C SER A 24 -27.76 -10.67 13.83
N LEU A 25 -26.74 -10.04 13.23
CA LEU A 25 -26.62 -9.88 11.77
C LEU A 25 -26.21 -11.18 11.06
N LEU A 26 -25.41 -12.03 11.72
CA LEU A 26 -25.04 -13.35 11.22
C LEU A 26 -26.17 -14.37 11.34
N GLU A 27 -27.01 -14.24 12.37
CA GLU A 27 -28.08 -15.20 12.67
C GLU A 27 -29.34 -14.94 11.82
N ASN A 28 -29.58 -13.69 11.38
CA ASN A 28 -30.67 -13.32 10.48
C ASN A 28 -30.19 -12.36 9.36
N PRO A 29 -29.66 -12.87 8.24
CA PRO A 29 -29.34 -12.01 7.10
C PRO A 29 -30.64 -11.46 6.49
N LEU A 30 -30.78 -10.13 6.47
CA LEU A 30 -31.92 -9.46 5.85
C LEU A 30 -31.98 -9.81 4.36
N LYS A 31 -33.02 -10.52 3.94
CA LYS A 31 -33.28 -10.81 2.53
C LYS A 31 -33.71 -9.51 1.84
N LEU A 32 -32.84 -8.96 1.00
CA LEU A 32 -33.17 -7.88 0.09
C LEU A 32 -34.16 -8.39 -0.97
N PRO A 33 -35.27 -7.68 -1.27
CA PRO A 33 -36.12 -8.02 -2.41
C PRO A 33 -35.37 -7.70 -3.70
N PHE A 34 -34.93 -8.73 -4.42
CA PHE A 34 -34.58 -8.61 -5.83
C PHE A 34 -35.88 -8.53 -6.63
N HIS A 35 -36.20 -7.36 -7.19
CA HIS A 35 -37.23 -7.24 -8.21
C HIS A 35 -36.55 -7.22 -9.59
N HIS A 36 -36.68 -8.32 -10.31
CA HIS A 36 -36.50 -8.39 -11.76
C HIS A 36 -37.91 -8.31 -12.35
N ASP A 37 -38.21 -7.28 -13.16
CA ASP A 37 -38.85 -7.41 -14.47
C ASP A 37 -39.07 -6.01 -15.10
N ASP A 38 -39.23 -6.02 -16.41
CA ASP A 38 -39.15 -4.96 -17.41
C ASP A 38 -40.37 -4.01 -17.45
N GLY A 39 -40.22 -2.83 -18.10
CA GLY A 39 -41.39 -2.12 -18.67
C GLY A 39 -41.39 -0.59 -18.62
N PHE A 40 -40.91 0.02 -19.71
CA PHE A 40 -41.49 1.16 -20.45
C PHE A 40 -42.36 2.23 -19.73
N GLY A 41 -41.89 3.49 -19.76
CA GLY A 41 -42.64 4.60 -20.38
C GLY A 41 -43.33 5.68 -19.52
N LYS A 42 -42.93 6.92 -19.81
CA LYS A 42 -43.67 8.21 -19.81
C LYS A 42 -43.58 9.17 -18.60
N ASP A 43 -43.16 10.37 -19.00
CA ASP A 43 -43.16 11.67 -18.34
C ASP A 43 -44.42 11.99 -17.52
N LYS A 44 -44.22 12.71 -16.40
CA LYS A 44 -45.00 13.89 -16.03
C LYS A 44 -44.39 14.62 -14.82
N GLU A 45 -44.06 15.88 -15.06
CA GLU A 45 -43.86 16.91 -14.04
C GLU A 45 -45.11 17.09 -13.16
N LYS A 46 -44.92 17.32 -11.87
CA LYS A 46 -45.68 18.32 -11.08
C LYS A 46 -45.09 18.47 -9.69
N GLU A 47 -44.60 19.68 -9.41
CA GLU A 47 -44.47 20.23 -8.07
C GLU A 47 -45.82 20.23 -7.35
N LYS A 48 -45.82 19.92 -6.04
CA LYS A 48 -46.62 20.66 -5.04
C LYS A 48 -46.17 20.35 -3.62
N LYS A 49 -46.19 21.43 -2.83
CA LYS A 49 -45.72 21.63 -1.46
C LYS A 49 -46.50 20.86 -0.39
N LEU A 50 -45.76 20.63 0.71
CA LEU A 50 -46.14 20.71 2.14
C LEU A 50 -47.48 20.11 2.55
N GLU A 51 -47.45 19.02 3.34
CA GLU A 51 -47.97 18.93 4.72
C GLU A 51 -47.15 17.84 5.46
N ASP A 52 -46.51 18.18 6.57
CA ASP A 52 -45.71 17.29 7.43
C ASP A 52 -46.47 17.14 8.75
N GLU A 53 -46.96 15.94 9.06
CA GLU A 53 -47.28 15.50 10.42
C GLU A 53 -47.13 13.97 10.52
N SER A 54 -46.11 13.58 11.30
CA SER A 54 -45.99 12.34 12.06
C SER A 54 -45.93 11.00 11.29
N SER A 55 -44.70 10.59 10.96
CA SER A 55 -44.35 9.16 11.03
C SER A 55 -42.92 9.00 11.54
N VAL A 56 -42.81 8.44 12.74
CA VAL A 56 -41.56 8.04 13.40
C VAL A 56 -40.87 6.98 12.54
N ALA A 57 -39.98 7.43 11.65
CA ALA A 57 -39.08 6.59 10.89
C ALA A 57 -37.65 6.81 11.40
N SER A 58 -37.11 5.78 12.05
CA SER A 58 -35.75 5.75 12.57
C SER A 58 -34.74 6.03 11.45
N HIS A 59 -34.20 7.26 11.43
CA HIS A 59 -33.06 7.58 10.59
C HIS A 59 -31.84 6.76 11.07
N PRO A 60 -31.08 6.11 10.18
CA PRO A 60 -29.83 5.47 10.58
C PRO A 60 -28.90 6.55 11.16
N GLN A 61 -28.50 6.38 12.42
CA GLN A 61 -27.54 7.27 13.07
C GLN A 61 -26.24 7.30 12.26
N SER A 62 -26.03 8.44 11.61
CA SER A 62 -24.74 8.86 11.06
C SER A 62 -23.63 8.62 12.08
N ALA A 63 -22.58 7.87 11.71
CA ALA A 63 -21.35 7.74 12.48
C ALA A 63 -20.51 9.02 12.37
N PHE A 64 -21.09 10.15 12.80
CA PHE A 64 -20.44 11.45 12.81
C PHE A 64 -19.45 11.51 13.98
N LEU A 65 -18.18 11.25 13.70
CA LEU A 65 -17.05 11.51 14.62
C LEU A 65 -16.69 13.00 14.64
N GLY A 66 -17.69 13.84 14.96
CA GLY A 66 -17.52 15.26 15.24
C GLY A 66 -16.65 15.52 16.48
N PRO A 67 -16.41 16.80 16.86
CA PRO A 67 -15.23 17.33 17.58
C PRO A 67 -14.74 16.60 18.84
N THR A 68 -15.54 15.69 19.40
CA THR A 68 -15.26 14.81 20.55
C THR A 68 -13.95 14.02 20.53
N LEU A 69 -13.28 13.81 19.37
CA LEU A 69 -11.95 13.19 19.32
C LEU A 69 -10.79 14.21 19.30
N TRP A 70 -11.05 15.46 18.92
CA TRP A 70 -10.04 16.50 18.75
C TRP A 70 -10.07 17.57 19.85
N ASP A 71 -11.17 17.67 20.60
CA ASP A 71 -11.35 18.62 21.73
C ASP A 71 -10.95 18.03 23.10
N LYS A 72 -10.50 16.77 23.16
CA LYS A 72 -9.94 16.18 24.38
C LYS A 72 -8.42 16.32 24.39
N THR A 73 -7.95 17.55 24.58
CA THR A 73 -6.60 17.78 25.09
C THR A 73 -6.47 16.98 26.39
N LEU A 74 -5.42 16.16 26.50
CA LEU A 74 -5.06 15.53 27.78
C LEU A 74 -5.03 16.63 28.87
N PRO A 75 -5.50 16.36 30.10
CA PRO A 75 -5.42 17.34 31.17
C PRO A 75 -3.96 17.78 31.34
N TYR A 76 -3.73 19.04 30.98
CA TYR A 76 -2.45 19.73 31.03
C TYR A 76 -2.46 20.55 32.32
N ASP A 77 -1.89 20.01 33.39
CA ASP A 77 -1.49 20.81 34.55
C ASP A 77 -0.15 21.45 34.22
N GLY A 78 -0.19 22.77 33.98
CA GLY A 78 0.84 23.55 33.33
C GLY A 78 2.15 23.76 34.09
N ASP A 79 2.40 23.10 35.22
CA ASP A 79 3.56 23.42 36.08
C ASP A 79 4.42 22.22 36.54
N ASN A 80 4.23 20.99 36.02
CA ASN A 80 5.15 19.88 36.37
C ASN A 80 5.42 18.85 35.27
N PHE A 81 5.27 19.21 33.99
CA PHE A 81 5.79 18.38 32.90
C PHE A 81 7.30 18.63 32.73
N GLN A 82 8.10 17.91 33.52
CA GLN A 82 9.49 17.67 33.17
C GLN A 82 9.47 16.77 31.93
N LEU A 83 9.58 17.38 30.76
CA LEU A 83 9.93 16.67 29.54
C LEU A 83 11.40 16.24 29.69
N GLU A 84 11.61 15.12 30.39
CA GLU A 84 12.91 14.48 30.41
C GLU A 84 13.10 13.85 29.03
N TYR A 85 13.98 14.47 28.25
CA TYR A 85 14.41 13.90 26.99
C TYR A 85 15.13 12.59 27.32
N MET A 86 14.44 11.46 27.16
CA MET A 86 15.13 10.18 27.09
C MET A 86 16.05 10.24 25.88
N ASP A 87 17.35 10.08 26.12
CA ASP A 87 18.32 9.95 25.05
C ASP A 87 18.03 8.65 24.30
N LEU A 88 17.53 8.81 23.08
CA LEU A 88 17.17 7.69 22.22
C LEU A 88 18.42 6.87 21.85
N GLU A 89 19.62 7.46 21.89
CA GLU A 89 20.88 6.74 21.67
C GLU A 89 21.19 5.79 22.83
N GLU A 90 20.98 6.24 24.08
CA GLU A 90 21.16 5.42 25.28
C GLU A 90 20.15 4.26 25.33
N PHE A 91 18.86 4.53 25.12
CA PHE A 91 17.80 3.51 25.11
C PHE A 91 18.02 2.42 24.04
N LEU A 92 18.47 2.81 22.84
CA LEU A 92 18.73 1.87 21.76
C LEU A 92 19.99 1.04 22.01
N SER A 93 21.02 1.63 22.63
CA SER A 93 22.25 0.94 23.00
C SER A 93 22.02 -0.13 24.08
N GLU A 94 21.17 0.14 25.07
CA GLU A 94 20.86 -0.78 26.18
C GLU A 94 20.06 -2.00 25.72
N ASN A 95 19.25 -1.85 24.67
CA ASN A 95 18.49 -2.94 24.05
C ASN A 95 19.23 -3.63 22.88
N GLY A 96 20.50 -3.28 22.65
CA GLY A 96 21.32 -3.90 21.62
C GLY A 96 20.87 -3.62 20.18
N ILE A 97 20.19 -2.49 19.95
CA ILE A 97 19.67 -2.09 18.63
C ILE A 97 20.67 -1.10 18.01
N PRO A 98 21.50 -1.52 17.03
CA PRO A 98 22.50 -0.64 16.44
C PRO A 98 21.82 0.45 15.59
N TRP A 99 22.03 1.71 15.93
CA TRP A 99 21.46 2.85 15.20
C TRP A 99 22.29 3.29 13.97
N ASN A 100 23.09 2.42 13.37
CA ASN A 100 23.87 2.80 12.19
C ASN A 100 23.90 1.71 11.10
N VAL A 101 23.19 1.97 10.00
CA VAL A 101 23.38 1.28 8.71
C VAL A 101 24.50 2.01 7.97
N GLN A 102 25.70 1.95 8.52
CA GLN A 102 26.90 2.28 7.78
C GLN A 102 27.29 1.03 7.00
N TRP A 103 26.88 1.02 5.74
CA TRP A 103 27.57 0.38 4.63
C TRP A 103 28.91 -0.27 5.01
N PHE A 104 29.06 -1.55 4.74
CA PHE A 104 30.38 -2.13 4.51
C PHE A 104 30.92 -1.52 3.20
N THR A 105 31.58 -0.36 3.28
CA THR A 105 32.59 0.00 2.28
C THR A 105 33.93 -0.50 2.81
N GLY A 106 34.13 -1.80 2.61
CA GLY A 106 35.46 -2.38 2.60
C GLY A 106 36.09 -2.07 1.25
N SER A 107 37.21 -1.36 1.30
CA SER A 107 38.11 -0.97 0.23
C SER A 107 38.18 -1.96 -0.95
N LEU A 108 37.90 -1.45 -2.16
CA LEU A 108 38.17 -2.12 -3.43
C LEU A 108 39.68 -2.08 -3.70
N VAL A 109 40.40 -3.13 -3.30
CA VAL A 109 41.77 -3.38 -3.75
C VAL A 109 41.74 -4.56 -4.72
N HIS A 110 41.71 -4.25 -6.02
CA HIS A 110 41.97 -5.24 -7.08
C HIS A 110 43.46 -5.61 -7.04
N PRO A 111 43.84 -6.90 -6.88
CA PRO A 111 45.19 -7.33 -7.23
C PRO A 111 45.36 -7.34 -8.77
N PRO A 112 46.56 -7.05 -9.29
CA PRO A 112 46.81 -7.08 -10.73
C PRO A 112 46.72 -8.52 -11.26
N LEU A 113 46.04 -8.65 -12.40
CA LEU A 113 45.82 -9.90 -13.14
C LEU A 113 47.17 -10.49 -13.61
N PRO A 114 47.47 -11.79 -13.40
CA PRO A 114 48.56 -12.45 -14.09
C PRO A 114 48.24 -12.65 -15.57
N THR A 115 49.24 -12.37 -16.40
CA THR A 115 49.29 -12.54 -17.84
C THR A 115 48.83 -13.93 -18.29
N ALA A 116 48.11 -13.95 -19.41
CA ALA A 116 47.41 -15.07 -20.00
C ALA A 116 48.20 -16.40 -20.08
N LEU A 117 47.52 -17.48 -19.66
CA LEU A 117 47.78 -18.86 -20.08
C LEU A 117 46.57 -19.35 -20.89
N PRO A 118 46.76 -20.23 -21.89
CA PRO A 118 45.67 -20.70 -22.76
C PRO A 118 44.70 -21.57 -21.95
N SER A 119 43.52 -21.03 -21.68
CA SER A 119 42.50 -21.67 -20.86
C SER A 119 41.62 -22.59 -21.72
N ALA A 120 41.93 -23.88 -21.70
CA ALA A 120 40.97 -24.95 -21.99
C ALA A 120 40.11 -25.24 -20.74
N ARG A 121 39.40 -24.22 -20.22
CA ARG A 121 38.37 -24.39 -19.18
C ARG A 121 37.02 -24.08 -19.77
N ASP A 122 36.19 -25.11 -19.93
CA ASP A 122 34.76 -25.03 -20.25
C ASP A 122 33.95 -24.51 -19.05
N THR A 123 34.35 -23.39 -18.47
CA THR A 123 33.52 -22.67 -17.50
C THR A 123 32.72 -21.61 -18.26
N PRO A 124 31.37 -21.68 -18.31
CA PRO A 124 30.59 -20.63 -18.94
C PRO A 124 30.87 -19.29 -18.23
N SER A 125 30.98 -18.23 -19.02
CA SER A 125 31.17 -16.87 -18.51
C SER A 125 30.08 -16.50 -17.48
N PRO A 126 30.38 -15.62 -16.50
CA PRO A 126 29.37 -15.14 -15.56
C PRO A 126 28.14 -14.61 -16.30
N ILE A 127 26.97 -15.18 -16.01
CA ILE A 127 25.71 -14.78 -16.61
C ILE A 127 25.29 -13.45 -15.97
N ASP A 128 24.97 -12.44 -16.80
CA ASP A 128 24.39 -11.18 -16.33
C ASP A 128 22.96 -11.44 -15.80
N PRO A 129 22.67 -11.21 -14.50
CA PRO A 129 21.34 -11.47 -13.93
C PRO A 129 20.22 -10.68 -14.60
N GLU A 130 20.51 -9.51 -15.19
CA GLU A 130 19.51 -8.69 -15.89
C GLU A 130 19.17 -9.22 -17.30
N SER A 131 19.97 -10.13 -17.83
CA SER A 131 19.71 -10.80 -19.12
C SER A 131 18.77 -12.00 -19.00
N ILE A 132 18.53 -12.48 -17.78
CA ILE A 132 17.68 -13.63 -17.50
C ILE A 132 16.22 -13.23 -17.72
N GLN A 133 15.63 -13.69 -18.83
CA GLN A 133 14.22 -13.52 -19.12
C GLN A 133 13.50 -14.84 -18.89
N VAL A 134 12.58 -14.84 -17.93
CA VAL A 134 11.74 -16.00 -17.68
C VAL A 134 10.62 -16.02 -18.73
N PRO A 135 10.37 -17.15 -19.41
CA PRO A 135 9.28 -17.26 -20.38
C PRO A 135 7.92 -17.22 -19.68
N ILE A 136 7.40 -16.01 -19.46
CA ILE A 136 6.05 -15.80 -18.91
C ILE A 136 5.17 -15.24 -20.00
N THR A 137 3.99 -15.82 -20.19
CA THR A 137 2.92 -15.20 -20.97
C THR A 137 2.17 -14.27 -20.02
N TYR A 138 2.41 -12.96 -20.10
CA TYR A 138 1.63 -11.97 -19.35
C TYR A 138 0.97 -11.05 -20.36
N GLU A 139 -0.36 -11.14 -20.45
CA GLU A 139 -1.19 -10.20 -21.19
C GLU A 139 -2.06 -9.45 -20.18
N PRO A 140 -1.84 -8.15 -19.98
CA PRO A 140 -2.76 -7.34 -19.18
C PRO A 140 -4.09 -7.18 -19.91
N ASP A 141 -5.16 -6.94 -19.15
CA ASP A 141 -6.47 -6.57 -19.73
C ASP A 141 -6.30 -5.33 -20.63
N PRO A 142 -6.81 -5.33 -21.88
CA PRO A 142 -6.82 -4.17 -22.76
C PRO A 142 -7.33 -2.89 -22.09
N ALA A 143 -8.32 -2.98 -21.18
CA ALA A 143 -8.84 -1.82 -20.45
C ALA A 143 -7.79 -1.22 -19.51
N ASP A 144 -7.12 -2.07 -18.73
CA ASP A 144 -6.06 -1.64 -17.81
C ASP A 144 -4.86 -1.06 -18.58
N LEU A 145 -4.50 -1.69 -19.70
CA LEU A 145 -3.43 -1.25 -20.57
C LEU A 145 -3.70 0.14 -21.16
N ALA A 146 -4.94 0.39 -21.60
CA ALA A 146 -5.37 1.70 -22.08
C ALA A 146 -5.33 2.76 -20.97
N LEU A 147 -5.76 2.42 -19.76
CA LEU A 147 -5.73 3.31 -18.59
C LEU A 147 -4.32 3.57 -18.04
N SER A 148 -3.34 2.74 -18.41
CA SER A 148 -1.94 2.85 -18.01
C SER A 148 -1.05 3.52 -19.08
N SER A 149 -1.60 3.73 -20.28
CA SER A 149 -0.90 4.31 -21.42
C SER A 149 -1.32 5.77 -21.63
N VAL A 150 -0.39 6.60 -22.10
CA VAL A 150 -0.68 7.99 -22.44
C VAL A 150 -1.12 8.05 -23.90
N PRO A 151 -2.28 8.68 -24.23
CA PRO A 151 -2.69 8.85 -25.62
C PRO A 151 -1.61 9.52 -26.47
N GLY A 152 -1.25 8.91 -27.59
CA GLY A 152 -0.21 9.41 -28.50
C GLY A 152 1.24 9.08 -28.08
N GLN A 153 1.44 8.28 -27.04
CA GLN A 153 2.73 7.70 -26.69
C GLN A 153 2.74 6.18 -26.91
N GLU A 154 3.92 5.57 -26.83
CA GLU A 154 4.09 4.11 -26.85
C GLU A 154 3.24 3.47 -25.73
N MET A 155 2.64 2.33 -26.05
CA MET A 155 1.84 1.56 -25.10
C MET A 155 2.69 1.16 -23.89
N PHE A 156 2.11 1.24 -22.69
CA PHE A 156 2.83 0.90 -21.47
C PHE A 156 3.25 -0.57 -21.46
N ASP A 157 4.56 -0.83 -21.36
CA ASP A 157 5.11 -2.18 -21.22
C ASP A 157 5.59 -2.43 -19.77
N PRO A 158 4.94 -3.33 -19.01
CA PRO A 158 5.32 -3.61 -17.64
C PRO A 158 6.71 -4.27 -17.50
N ARG A 159 7.21 -4.93 -18.55
CA ARG A 159 8.53 -5.56 -18.55
C ARG A 159 9.66 -4.54 -18.64
N LYS A 160 9.46 -3.50 -19.44
CA LYS A 160 10.50 -2.50 -19.76
C LYS A 160 10.57 -1.35 -18.78
N ARG A 161 9.45 -0.91 -18.23
CA ARG A 161 9.49 0.13 -17.19
C ARG A 161 10.38 -0.38 -16.05
N LYS A 162 10.95 0.49 -15.21
CA LYS A 162 11.44 0.17 -13.86
C LYS A 162 11.09 1.35 -12.95
N PHE A 163 10.40 1.12 -11.84
CA PHE A 163 10.12 2.19 -10.86
C PHE A 163 11.27 2.28 -9.88
N THR A 164 11.74 3.49 -9.62
CA THR A 164 12.72 3.71 -8.54
C THR A 164 12.02 3.67 -7.19
N ALA A 165 12.77 3.39 -6.12
CA ALA A 165 12.22 3.43 -4.76
C ALA A 165 11.61 4.80 -4.42
N GLU A 166 12.18 5.88 -4.95
CA GLU A 166 11.68 7.24 -4.78
C GLU A 166 10.33 7.45 -5.48
N GLU A 167 10.14 6.86 -6.68
CA GLU A 167 8.86 6.92 -7.38
C GLU A 167 7.76 6.14 -6.66
N LEU A 168 8.09 5.10 -5.90
CA LEU A 168 7.12 4.30 -5.17
C LEU A 168 6.75 4.88 -3.81
N LYS A 169 7.52 5.85 -3.30
CA LYS A 169 7.19 6.51 -2.03
C LYS A 169 5.88 7.28 -2.15
N PRO A 170 5.04 7.26 -1.09
CA PRO A 170 3.85 8.08 -1.06
C PRO A 170 4.25 9.56 -1.15
N GLN A 171 3.44 10.33 -1.88
CA GLN A 171 3.63 11.77 -1.97
C GLN A 171 3.58 12.39 -0.55
N PRO A 172 4.52 13.30 -0.20
CA PRO A 172 4.53 13.91 1.11
C PRO A 172 3.22 14.65 1.37
N MET A 173 2.70 14.52 2.60
CA MET A 173 1.46 15.19 2.99
C MET A 173 1.72 16.70 3.16
N ILE A 174 1.32 17.47 2.16
CA ILE A 174 1.42 18.92 2.21
C ILE A 174 0.20 19.48 2.96
N LYS A 175 0.44 20.23 4.03
CA LYS A 175 -0.61 20.95 4.75
C LYS A 175 -1.21 22.02 3.82
N LYS A 176 -2.51 21.89 3.53
CA LYS A 176 -3.23 22.90 2.75
C LYS A 176 -3.26 24.22 3.52
N ALA A 177 -3.06 25.33 2.81
CA ALA A 177 -3.32 26.65 3.38
C ALA A 177 -4.79 26.78 3.80
N ARG A 178 -5.05 27.63 4.81
CA ARG A 178 -6.43 27.91 5.25
C ARG A 178 -7.22 28.49 4.09
N LYS A 179 -8.44 27.98 3.88
CA LYS A 179 -9.33 28.43 2.81
C LYS A 179 -9.92 29.78 3.21
N VAL A 180 -9.57 30.83 2.48
CA VAL A 180 -10.24 32.12 2.59
C VAL A 180 -11.47 32.09 1.69
N PHE A 181 -12.65 32.27 2.28
CA PHE A 181 -13.90 32.38 1.53
C PHE A 181 -14.06 33.81 1.01
N ILE A 182 -14.37 33.96 -0.28
CA ILE A 182 -14.64 35.26 -0.90
C ILE A 182 -16.17 35.36 -1.04
N PRO A 183 -16.81 36.37 -0.43
CA PRO A 183 -18.25 36.65 -0.60
C PRO A 183 -18.64 36.75 -2.07
N GLU A 184 -19.88 36.42 -2.41
CA GLU A 184 -20.35 36.36 -3.81
C GLU A 184 -20.16 37.69 -4.53
N ASP A 185 -20.48 38.81 -3.87
CA ASP A 185 -20.37 40.17 -4.42
C ASP A 185 -18.92 40.58 -4.74
N LEU A 186 -17.93 39.86 -4.18
CA LEU A 186 -16.51 40.10 -4.38
C LEU A 186 -15.85 39.10 -5.33
N LYS A 187 -16.61 38.19 -5.94
CA LYS A 187 -16.09 37.25 -6.96
C LYS A 187 -15.98 37.94 -8.31
N ASP A 188 -14.84 38.59 -8.52
CA ASP A 188 -14.45 39.20 -9.78
C ASP A 188 -14.03 38.17 -10.85
N ASP A 189 -13.83 38.65 -12.09
CA ASP A 189 -13.32 37.81 -13.18
C ASP A 189 -11.96 37.18 -12.87
N LYS A 190 -11.12 37.90 -12.09
CA LYS A 190 -9.81 37.39 -11.63
C LYS A 190 -9.98 36.18 -10.72
N TYR A 191 -10.97 36.18 -9.83
CA TYR A 191 -11.35 35.02 -9.02
C TYR A 191 -11.78 33.86 -9.91
N TRP A 192 -12.70 34.07 -10.85
CA TRP A 192 -13.18 33.00 -11.74
C TRP A 192 -12.09 32.43 -12.65
N ALA A 193 -11.17 33.26 -13.15
CA ALA A 193 -9.99 32.81 -13.88
C ALA A 193 -9.09 31.92 -13.02
N ARG A 194 -8.79 32.33 -11.78
CA ARG A 194 -8.02 31.52 -10.82
C ARG A 194 -8.73 30.21 -10.49
N ARG A 195 -10.06 30.24 -10.29
CA ARG A 195 -10.86 29.06 -9.96
C ARG A 195 -10.86 28.04 -11.10
N ARG A 196 -11.06 28.49 -12.34
CA ARG A 196 -10.96 27.66 -13.55
C ARG A 196 -9.56 27.03 -13.68
N LYS A 197 -8.50 27.83 -13.51
CA LYS A 197 -7.11 27.32 -13.55
C LYS A 197 -6.85 26.25 -12.48
N ASN A 198 -7.32 26.46 -11.26
CA ASN A 198 -7.19 25.48 -10.18
C ASN A 198 -7.95 24.18 -10.46
N ASN A 199 -9.16 24.25 -11.02
CA ASN A 199 -9.94 23.06 -11.39
C ASN A 199 -9.21 22.23 -12.47
N VAL A 200 -8.67 22.89 -13.49
CA VAL A 200 -7.87 22.23 -14.53
C VAL A 200 -6.61 21.60 -13.94
N ALA A 201 -5.88 22.33 -13.10
CA ALA A 201 -4.69 21.80 -12.42
C ALA A 201 -5.01 20.61 -11.52
N ALA A 202 -6.12 20.66 -10.76
CA ALA A 202 -6.57 19.57 -9.92
C ALA A 202 -6.94 18.32 -10.73
N LYS A 203 -7.66 18.50 -11.86
CA LYS A 203 -7.95 17.40 -12.78
C LYS A 203 -6.67 16.78 -13.31
N ARG A 204 -5.76 17.58 -13.87
CA ARG A 204 -4.47 17.10 -14.39
C ARG A 204 -3.65 16.36 -13.33
N SER A 205 -3.63 16.87 -12.09
CA SER A 205 -2.93 16.22 -10.97
C SER A 205 -3.54 14.86 -10.61
N ARG A 206 -4.87 14.75 -10.59
CA ARG A 206 -5.58 13.49 -10.35
C ARG A 206 -5.33 12.49 -11.47
N ASP A 207 -5.45 12.92 -12.72
CA ASP A 207 -5.24 12.06 -13.89
C ASP A 207 -3.79 11.52 -13.93
N ALA A 208 -2.80 12.39 -13.67
CA ALA A 208 -1.40 11.98 -13.59
C ALA A 208 -1.12 11.00 -12.44
N ARG A 209 -1.74 11.20 -11.27
CA ARG A 209 -1.63 10.26 -10.14
C ARG A 209 -2.24 8.91 -10.50
N ARG A 210 -3.47 8.90 -11.03
CA ARG A 210 -4.17 7.67 -11.42
C ARG A 210 -3.39 6.90 -12.48
N LEU A 211 -2.86 7.57 -13.50
CA LEU A 211 -2.01 6.95 -14.51
C LEU A 211 -0.81 6.24 -13.87
N LYS A 212 -0.09 6.91 -12.96
CA LYS A 212 1.04 6.33 -12.26
C LYS A 212 0.64 5.12 -11.42
N GLU A 213 -0.48 5.20 -10.69
CA GLU A 213 -1.02 4.10 -9.89
C GLU A 213 -1.37 2.89 -10.77
N ASN A 214 -2.02 3.11 -11.92
CA ASN A 214 -2.35 2.05 -12.88
C ASN A 214 -1.09 1.36 -13.43
N GLN A 215 -0.07 2.14 -13.82
CA GLN A 215 1.22 1.59 -14.28
C GLN A 215 1.90 0.75 -13.19
N ILE A 216 1.85 1.19 -11.93
CA ILE A 216 2.38 0.43 -10.80
C ILE A 216 1.60 -0.88 -10.64
N ALA A 217 0.27 -0.84 -10.72
CA ALA A 217 -0.57 -2.02 -10.58
C ALA A 217 -0.29 -3.09 -11.65
N ILE A 218 -0.28 -2.72 -12.94
CA ILE A 218 0.04 -3.66 -14.03
C ILE A 218 1.43 -4.24 -13.85
N ARG A 219 2.41 -3.41 -13.48
CA ARG A 219 3.77 -3.90 -13.26
C ARG A 219 3.86 -4.84 -12.06
N ALA A 220 3.18 -4.54 -10.96
CA ALA A 220 3.16 -5.41 -9.79
C ALA A 220 2.59 -6.78 -10.15
N ALA A 221 1.47 -6.82 -10.87
CA ALA A 221 0.87 -8.06 -11.37
C ALA A 221 1.81 -8.84 -12.30
N PHE A 222 2.54 -8.15 -13.19
CA PHE A 222 3.58 -8.77 -14.01
C PHE A 222 4.68 -9.41 -13.15
N LEU A 223 5.24 -8.66 -12.20
CA LEU A 223 6.31 -9.13 -11.32
C LEU A 223 5.86 -10.28 -10.40
N GLU A 224 4.60 -10.29 -9.97
CA GLU A 224 4.02 -11.40 -9.19
C GLU A 224 4.02 -12.69 -10.01
N LYS A 225 3.59 -12.61 -11.27
CA LYS A 225 3.59 -13.74 -12.20
C LYS A 225 5.01 -14.23 -12.51
N GLU A 226 5.93 -13.29 -12.72
CA GLU A 226 7.34 -13.60 -12.95
C GLU A 226 8.01 -14.26 -11.75
N ASN A 227 7.78 -13.72 -10.56
CA ASN A 227 8.31 -14.29 -9.34
C ASN A 227 7.71 -15.68 -9.06
N ALA A 228 6.43 -15.90 -9.37
CA ALA A 228 5.84 -17.24 -9.29
C ALA A 228 6.54 -18.23 -10.24
N ALA A 229 6.81 -17.84 -11.49
CA ALA A 229 7.54 -18.67 -12.45
C ALA A 229 8.98 -18.96 -12.00
N LEU A 230 9.70 -17.94 -11.52
CA LEU A 230 11.05 -18.10 -10.95
C LEU A 230 11.08 -19.08 -9.78
N ARG A 231 10.08 -19.04 -8.90
CA ARG A 231 10.00 -19.97 -7.76
C ARG A 231 9.85 -21.42 -8.23
N VAL A 232 9.10 -21.67 -9.30
CA VAL A 232 8.98 -23.00 -9.91
C VAL A 232 10.31 -23.44 -10.52
N GLU A 233 10.95 -22.57 -11.31
CA GLU A 233 12.25 -22.87 -11.94
C GLU A 233 13.34 -23.18 -10.90
N VAL A 234 13.40 -22.42 -9.81
CA VAL A 234 14.30 -22.68 -8.68
C VAL A 234 14.01 -24.03 -8.02
N ALA A 235 12.73 -24.41 -7.87
CA ALA A 235 12.36 -25.71 -7.31
C ALA A 235 12.82 -26.86 -8.21
N ASP A 236 12.65 -26.73 -9.52
CA ASP A 236 13.07 -27.73 -10.51
C ASP A 236 14.59 -27.87 -10.56
N LEU A 237 15.33 -26.75 -10.58
CA LEU A 237 16.79 -26.75 -10.52
C LEU A 237 17.32 -27.41 -9.25
N ARG A 238 16.69 -27.15 -8.09
CA ARG A 238 17.04 -27.84 -6.83
C ARG A 238 16.79 -29.34 -6.90
N LYS A 239 15.72 -29.77 -7.56
CA LYS A 239 15.39 -31.19 -7.79
C LYS A 239 16.38 -31.86 -8.73
N GLU A 240 16.77 -31.22 -9.83
CA GLU A 240 17.82 -31.70 -10.74
C GLU A 240 19.17 -31.81 -10.04
N LEU A 241 19.58 -30.77 -9.29
CA LEU A 241 20.82 -30.79 -8.52
C LEU A 241 20.84 -31.94 -7.50
N GLY A 242 19.73 -32.18 -6.81
CA GLY A 242 19.58 -33.32 -5.90
C GLY A 242 19.73 -34.67 -6.61
N ARG A 243 19.17 -34.80 -7.82
CA ARG A 243 19.35 -36.01 -8.65
C ARG A 243 20.80 -36.19 -9.07
N CYS A 244 21.47 -35.15 -9.56
CA CYS A 244 22.88 -35.20 -9.94
C CYS A 244 23.76 -35.59 -8.75
N LYS A 245 23.56 -34.99 -7.57
CA LYS A 245 24.26 -35.35 -6.34
C LYS A 245 24.06 -36.82 -5.98
N ASN A 246 22.84 -37.34 -6.08
CA ASN A 246 22.56 -38.75 -5.83
C ASN A 246 23.26 -39.68 -6.82
N VAL A 247 23.38 -39.30 -8.09
CA VAL A 247 24.11 -40.06 -9.12
C VAL A 247 25.60 -40.06 -8.80
N VAL A 248 26.19 -38.90 -8.50
CA VAL A 248 27.61 -38.78 -8.12
C VAL A 248 27.92 -39.61 -6.88
N ALA A 249 27.11 -39.51 -5.83
CA ALA A 249 27.31 -40.29 -4.60
C ALA A 249 27.24 -41.81 -4.85
N LYS A 250 26.34 -42.28 -5.72
CA LYS A 250 26.26 -43.70 -6.11
C LYS A 250 27.47 -44.14 -6.93
N TYR A 251 28.01 -43.27 -7.77
CA TYR A 251 29.22 -43.54 -8.54
C TYR A 251 30.43 -43.64 -7.61
N GLU A 252 30.62 -42.65 -6.74
CA GLU A 252 31.72 -42.60 -5.76
C GLU A 252 31.70 -43.83 -4.83
N ALA A 253 30.52 -44.27 -4.40
CA ALA A 253 30.38 -45.47 -3.58
C ALA A 253 30.81 -46.77 -4.29
N ARG A 254 30.77 -46.81 -5.62
CA ARG A 254 31.15 -47.99 -6.42
C ARG A 254 32.60 -47.95 -6.92
N HIS A 255 33.09 -46.76 -7.26
CA HIS A 255 34.35 -46.59 -7.97
C HIS A 255 35.43 -45.86 -7.17
N GLY A 256 35.11 -45.40 -5.95
CA GLY A 256 35.95 -44.50 -5.19
C GLY A 256 35.72 -43.03 -5.57
N PRO A 257 36.32 -42.10 -4.82
CA PRO A 257 36.21 -40.67 -5.11
C PRO A 257 36.76 -40.35 -6.51
N LEU A 258 36.09 -39.41 -7.20
CA LEU A 258 36.53 -38.85 -8.48
C LEU A 258 37.83 -38.05 -8.34
#